data_AF-A0A967Z7H6-F1
#
_entry.id   AF-A0A967Z7H6-F1
#
_cell.length_a   1.000
_cell.length_b   1.000
_cell.length_c   1.000
_cell.angle_alpha   90.00
_cell.angle_beta   90.00
_cell.angle_gamma   90.00
#
_symmetry.space_group_name_H-M   'P 1'
#
loop_
_entity.id
_entity.type
_entity.pdbx_description
1 polymer ?
#
loop_
_entity_poly.entity_id
_entity_poly.type
_entity_poly.pdbx_seq_one_letter_code
_entity_poly.pdbx_strand_id
1 'polypeptide(L)' 'MSHRTENLPELRGPARIVRELRYHEASRQLLAFVLIAWFAIVGVAMPLSMALGGVIVLIGTVARVYASGYILKNEQ' A
#
# COMPACT_ATOMS: atom_id res chain seq x y z
N MET A 1 -16.15 -7.08 -8.34
CA MET A 1 -15.29 -6.03 -8.94
C MET A 1 -15.52 -4.75 -8.17
N SER A 2 -14.47 -4.04 -7.76
CA SER A 2 -14.64 -2.77 -7.03
C SER A 2 -15.07 -1.69 -8.03
N HIS A 3 -16.13 -0.95 -7.70
CA HIS A 3 -16.58 0.26 -8.44
C HIS A 3 -15.44 1.28 -8.71
N ARG A 4 -14.28 1.15 -8.03
CA ARG A 4 -13.09 1.99 -8.25
C ARG A 4 -12.50 1.95 -9.65
N THR A 5 -12.72 0.88 -10.42
CA THR A 5 -12.16 0.76 -11.77
C THR A 5 -13.17 1.03 -12.89
N GLU A 6 -14.40 1.39 -12.55
CA GLU A 6 -15.49 1.55 -13.53
C GLU A 6 -15.30 2.80 -14.42
N ASN A 7 -14.77 3.89 -13.84
CA ASN A 7 -14.54 5.15 -14.55
C ASN A 7 -13.18 5.25 -15.26
N LEU A 8 -12.38 4.18 -15.22
CA LEU A 8 -11.02 4.17 -15.78
C LEU A 8 -11.03 3.48 -17.16
N PRO A 9 -10.34 4.05 -18.17
CA PRO A 9 -10.36 3.56 -19.55
C PRO A 9 -10.06 2.06 -19.63
N GLU A 10 -10.73 1.33 -20.51
CA GLU A 10 -10.54 -0.13 -20.59
C GLU A 10 -9.11 -0.49 -20.99
N LEU A 11 -8.38 -1.19 -20.11
CA LEU A 11 -7.10 -1.81 -20.46
C LEU A 11 -7.34 -3.25 -20.91
N ARG A 12 -6.59 -3.70 -21.92
CA ARG A 12 -6.61 -5.08 -22.43
C ARG A 12 -5.29 -5.79 -22.11
N GLY A 13 -5.36 -7.12 -22.00
CA GLY A 13 -4.19 -7.98 -21.80
C GLY A 13 -3.54 -7.81 -20.42
N PRO A 14 -2.20 -7.97 -20.30
CA PRO A 14 -1.51 -8.03 -19.00
C PRO A 14 -1.64 -6.74 -18.18
N ALA A 15 -1.79 -5.59 -18.84
CA ALA A 15 -1.97 -4.31 -18.16
C ALA A 15 -3.30 -4.24 -17.38
N ARG A 16 -4.34 -4.98 -17.82
CA ARG A 16 -5.59 -5.13 -17.07
C ARG A 16 -5.38 -5.90 -15.77
N ILE A 17 -4.63 -7.00 -15.85
CA ILE A 17 -4.33 -7.87 -14.69
C ILE A 17 -3.55 -7.09 -13.63
N VAL A 18 -2.51 -6.34 -14.04
CA VAL A 18 -1.74 -5.49 -13.13
C VAL A 18 -2.62 -4.43 -12.47
N ARG A 19 -3.53 -3.80 -13.22
CA ARG A 19 -4.48 -2.82 -12.67
C ARG A 19 -5.44 -3.47 -11.67
N GLU A 20 -6.01 -4.62 -12.00
CA GLU A 20 -6.92 -5.33 -11.11
C GLU A 20 -6.19 -5.76 -9.82
N LEU A 21 -4.96 -6.30 -9.92
CA LEU A 21 -4.13 -6.59 -8.75
C LEU A 21 -3.77 -5.36 -7.94
N ARG A 22 -3.54 -4.20 -8.56
CA ARG A 22 -3.23 -2.96 -7.84
C ARG A 22 -4.43 -2.46 -7.02
N TYR A 23 -5.63 -2.53 -7.59
CA TYR A 23 -6.84 -1.98 -6.96
C TYR A 23 -7.57 -2.98 -6.06
N HIS A 24 -7.27 -4.27 -6.16
CA HIS A 24 -7.81 -5.26 -5.24
C HIS A 24 -7.22 -5.08 -3.83
N GLU A 25 -8.05 -5.06 -2.79
CA GLU A 25 -7.61 -4.73 -1.43
C GLU A 25 -6.79 -5.88 -0.82
N ALA A 26 -7.21 -7.13 -1.08
CA ALA A 26 -6.53 -8.32 -0.57
C ALA A 26 -5.12 -8.49 -1.17
N SER A 27 -4.91 -8.17 -2.44
CA SER A 27 -3.59 -8.23 -3.07
C SER A 27 -2.64 -7.16 -2.51
N ARG A 28 -3.14 -5.96 -2.20
CA ARG A 28 -2.34 -4.91 -1.54
C ARG A 28 -1.90 -5.32 -0.14
N GLN A 29 -2.80 -5.92 0.65
CA GLN A 29 -2.47 -6.43 1.98
C GLN A 29 -1.51 -7.62 1.91
N LEU A 30 -1.76 -8.57 1.00
CA LEU A 30 -0.91 -9.75 0.82
C LEU A 30 0.50 -9.37 0.38
N LEU A 31 0.65 -8.43 -0.57
CA LEU A 31 1.96 -7.90 -0.95
C LEU A 31 2.69 -7.25 0.23
N ALA A 32 1.98 -6.49 1.06
CA ALA A 32 2.59 -5.88 2.24
C ALA A 32 3.11 -6.94 3.21
N PHE A 33 2.33 -7.98 3.52
CA PHE A 33 2.77 -9.07 4.39
C PHE A 33 3.96 -9.84 3.83
N VAL A 34 3.92 -10.19 2.54
CA VAL A 34 5.02 -10.89 1.88
C VAL A 34 6.31 -10.06 1.92
N LEU A 35 6.23 -8.76 1.63
CA LEU A 35 7.39 -7.88 1.63
C LEU A 35 7.99 -7.72 3.02
N ILE A 36 7.15 -7.58 4.05
CA ILE A 36 7.59 -7.51 5.45
C ILE A 36 8.28 -8.81 5.86
N ALA A 37 7.66 -9.96 5.56
CA ALA A 37 8.23 -11.27 5.88
C ALA A 37 9.57 -11.48 5.18
N TRP A 38 9.65 -11.16 3.88
CA TRP A 38 10.89 -11.23 3.11
C TRP A 38 11.99 -10.36 3.73
N PHE A 39 11.68 -9.11 4.06
CA PHE A 39 12.65 -8.19 4.68
C PHE A 39 13.09 -8.67 6.06
N ALA A 40 12.18 -9.25 6.85
CA ALA A 40 12.51 -9.82 8.16
C ALA A 40 13.43 -11.05 8.07
N ILE A 41 13.32 -11.84 6.99
CA ILE A 41 14.17 -13.02 6.77
C ILE A 41 15.58 -12.61 6.30
N VAL A 42 15.67 -11.64 5.38
CA VAL A 42 16.93 -11.25 4.75
C VAL A 42 17.69 -10.18 5.55
N GLY A 43 16.99 -9.39 6.36
CA GLY A 43 17.54 -8.25 7.08
C GLY A 43 18.34 -8.63 8.31
N VAL A 44 19.47 -7.96 8.51
CA VAL A 44 20.19 -7.97 9.79
C VAL A 44 19.65 -6.85 10.67
N ALA A 45 19.15 -7.20 11.86
CA ALA A 45 18.59 -6.23 12.80
C ALA A 45 19.70 -5.36 13.42
N MET A 46 19.90 -4.17 12.84
CA MET A 46 20.77 -3.14 13.42
C MET A 46 19.91 -2.11 14.19
N PRO A 47 20.23 -1.81 15.47
CA PRO A 47 19.44 -0.88 16.28
C PRO A 47 19.24 0.50 15.62
N LEU A 48 20.28 1.00 14.94
CA LEU A 48 20.22 2.27 14.21
C LEU A 48 19.23 2.23 13.04
N SER A 49 19.26 1.16 12.24
CA SER A 49 18.34 0.97 11.12
C SER A 49 16.90 0.85 11.59
N MET A 50 16.68 0.21 12.73
CA MET A 50 15.35 0.09 13.36
C MET A 50 14.84 1.45 13.87
N ALA A 51 15.71 2.27 14.46
CA ALA A 51 15.36 3.62 14.91
C ALA A 51 14.98 4.53 13.72
N LEU A 52 15.83 4.58 12.68
CA LEU A 52 15.59 5.40 11.48
C LEU A 52 14.35 4.91 10.71
N GLY A 53 14.24 3.60 10.49
CA GLY A 53 13.09 2.99 9.84
C GLY A 53 11.79 3.23 10.60
N GLY A 54 11.83 3.13 11.94
CA GLY A 54 10.69 3.41 12.80
C GLY A 54 10.16 4.84 12.66
N VAL A 55 11.06 5.83 12.60
CA VAL A 55 10.68 7.24 12.36
C VAL A 55 10.00 7.40 11.00
N ILE A 56 10.56 6.79 9.95
CA ILE A 56 9.97 6.83 8.60
C ILE A 56 8.57 6.19 8.58
N VAL A 57 8.41 5.03 9.22
CA VAL A 57 7.11 4.34 9.32
C VAL A 57 6.09 5.18 10.08
N LEU A 58 6.48 5.83 11.16
CA LEU A 58 5.59 6.72 11.91
C LEU A 58 5.12 7.90 11.06
N ILE A 59 6.05 8.59 10.39
CA ILE A 59 5.73 9.70 9.48
C ILE A 59 4.76 9.23 8.38
N GLY A 60 5.07 8.09 7.74
CA GLY A 60 4.21 7.51 6.70
C GLY A 60 2.82 7.15 7.20
N THR A 61 2.73 6.60 8.42
CA THR A 61 1.45 6.26 9.06
C THR A 61 0.61 7.51 9.34
N VAL A 62 1.22 8.55 9.92
CA VAL A 62 0.53 9.83 10.18
C VAL A 62 0.03 10.46 8.89
N ALA A 63 0.89 10.54 7.86
CA ALA A 63 0.51 11.06 6.56
C ALA A 63 -0.66 10.27 5.93
N ARG A 64 -0.65 8.93 6.07
CA ARG A 64 -1.72 8.06 5.58
C ARG A 64 -3.04 8.30 6.31
N VAL A 65 -3.01 8.41 7.64
CA VAL A 65 -4.20 8.70 8.45
C VAL A 65 -4.77 10.08 8.08
N TYR A 66 -3.92 11.09 7.95
CA TYR A 66 -4.31 12.43 7.51
C TYR A 66 -4.96 12.40 6.12
N ALA A 67 -4.35 11.72 5.15
CA ALA A 67 -4.88 11.58 3.80
C ALA A 67 -6.22 10.82 3.78
N SER A 68 -6.36 9.75 4.56
CA SER A 68 -7.63 9.02 4.70
C SER A 68 -8.74 9.90 5.28
N GLY A 69 -8.41 10.75 6.27
CA GLY A 69 -9.34 11.73 6.82
C GLY A 69 -9.74 12.82 5.81
N TYR A 70 -8.80 13.29 5.00
CA TYR A 70 -9.07 14.28 3.94
C TYR A 70 -9.99 13.71 2.85
N ILE A 71 -9.78 12.47 2.42
CA ILE A 71 -10.62 11.80 1.42
C ILE A 71 -12.05 11.65 1.93
N LEU A 72 -12.25 11.20 3.18
CA LEU A 72 -13.59 11.08 3.77
C LEU A 72 -14.31 12.43 3.88
N LYS A 73 -13.56 13.51 4.15
CA LYS A 73 -14.11 14.85 4.31
C LYS A 73 -14.48 15.52 2.98
N ASN A 74 -13.96 15.01 1.87
CA ASN A 74 -14.19 15.52 0.51
C ASN A 74 -15.21 14.67 -0.29
N GLU A 75 -15.74 13.59 0.32
CA GLU A 75 -16.84 12.77 -0.22
C GLU A 75 -18.22 13.17 0.35
N GLN A 76 -18.29 14.17 1.25
CA GLN A 76 -19.53 14.83 1.69
C GLN A 76 -19.73 16.15 0.94
#